data_AF-A0A2J7WP49-F1
#
_entry.id   AF-A0A2J7WP49-F1
#
_cell.length_a   1.000
_cell.length_b   1.000
_cell.length_c   1.000
_cell.angle_alpha   90.00
_cell.angle_beta   90.00
_cell.angle_gamma   90.00
#
_symmetry.space_group_name_H-M   'P 1'
#
loop_
_entity.id
_entity.type
_entity.pdbx_description
1 polymer ?
#
loop_
_entity_poly.entity_id
_entity_poly.type
_entity_poly.pdbx_seq_one_letter_code
_entity_poly.pdbx_strand_id
1 'polypeptide(L)'
;THRHHPQPDGAKRVKLSGKWSQYADAVRCGPDGVPLPDAESKRLWTCTPKPAGDYYSFTAFAHRLNSSEGVRAPLPSDSRRRPDRAKLAAGEMVSAGGEKVRLEEIQRAERKERDRRADGWMPRWFKKVDDAKLFE
;
A
#
# COMPACT_ATOMS: atom_id res chain seq x y z
N THR A 1 7.82 -2.02 -7.63
CA THR A 1 8.75 -2.16 -8.78
C THR A 1 8.19 -3.20 -9.73
N HIS A 2 7.33 -2.78 -10.67
CA HIS A 2 6.87 -3.67 -11.74
C HIS A 2 8.05 -3.90 -12.67
N ARG A 3 8.65 -5.10 -12.62
CA ARG A 3 9.58 -5.51 -13.66
C ARG A 3 8.75 -5.72 -14.92
N HIS A 4 9.09 -4.99 -15.98
CA HIS A 4 8.62 -5.32 -17.32
C HIS A 4 8.91 -6.80 -17.55
N HIS A 5 7.89 -7.61 -17.87
CA HIS A 5 8.15 -8.86 -18.55
C HIS A 5 8.73 -8.47 -19.90
N PRO A 6 10.03 -8.74 -20.18
CA PRO A 6 10.50 -8.70 -21.54
C PRO A 6 9.60 -9.67 -22.30
N GLN A 7 9.15 -9.29 -23.49
CA GLN A 7 8.63 -10.31 -24.38
C GLN A 7 9.73 -11.38 -24.59
N PRO A 8 9.37 -12.63 -24.93
CA PRO A 8 10.34 -13.72 -25.05
C PRO A 8 11.53 -13.41 -25.97
N ASP A 9 11.36 -12.46 -26.89
CA ASP A 9 12.37 -11.96 -27.84
C ASP A 9 13.35 -10.91 -27.26
N GLY A 10 13.10 -10.40 -26.04
CA GLY A 10 13.88 -9.32 -25.43
C GLY A 10 13.72 -7.96 -26.12
N ALA A 11 12.82 -7.84 -27.10
CA ALA A 11 12.67 -6.64 -27.90
C ALA A 11 11.97 -5.53 -27.11
N LYS A 12 12.58 -4.34 -27.10
CA LYS A 12 11.94 -3.13 -26.58
C LYS A 12 10.87 -2.66 -27.56
N ARG A 13 9.70 -2.27 -27.03
CA ARG A 13 8.57 -1.76 -27.83
C ARG A 13 8.03 -0.42 -27.33
N VAL A 14 8.21 -0.15 -26.04
CA VAL A 14 7.76 1.07 -25.38
C VAL A 14 8.86 1.57 -24.47
N LYS A 15 9.14 2.87 -24.56
CA LYS A 15 9.96 3.60 -23.59
C LYS A 15 9.02 4.32 -22.63
N LEU A 16 9.14 4.02 -21.34
CA LEU A 16 8.46 4.77 -20.28
C LEU A 16 9.33 5.95 -19.83
N SER A 17 8.69 7.08 -19.56
CA SER A 17 9.32 8.26 -18.99
C SER A 17 8.38 8.94 -18.00
N GLY A 18 8.92 9.83 -17.17
CA GLY A 18 8.12 10.65 -16.27
C GLY A 18 8.75 10.81 -14.90
N LYS A 19 7.94 11.29 -13.97
CA LYS A 19 8.31 11.51 -12.57
C LYS A 19 7.27 10.81 -11.71
N TRP A 20 7.71 9.84 -10.91
CA TRP A 20 6.82 8.99 -10.10
C TRP A 20 5.84 9.76 -9.20
N SER A 21 6.17 11.00 -8.83
CA SER A 21 5.31 11.86 -8.01
C SER A 21 4.33 12.74 -8.81
N GLN A 22 4.36 12.69 -10.15
CA GLN A 22 3.60 13.57 -11.03
C GLN A 22 2.94 12.84 -12.20
N TYR A 23 3.68 12.05 -12.98
CA TYR A 23 3.13 11.39 -14.17
C TYR A 23 4.02 10.25 -14.68
N ALA A 24 3.43 9.40 -15.52
CA ALA A 24 4.11 8.42 -16.35
C ALA A 24 3.58 8.50 -17.79
N ASP A 25 4.50 8.62 -18.73
CA ASP A 25 4.28 8.68 -20.16
C ASP A 25 4.92 7.45 -20.84
N ALA A 26 4.42 7.14 -22.02
CA ALA A 26 4.89 6.05 -22.85
C ALA A 26 4.99 6.47 -24.31
N VAL A 27 6.10 6.12 -24.96
CA VAL A 27 6.29 6.31 -26.40
C VAL A 27 6.74 5.01 -27.04
N ARG A 28 6.25 4.72 -28.26
CA ARG A 28 6.70 3.55 -29.02
C ARG A 28 8.18 3.72 -29.38
N CYS A 29 8.95 2.66 -29.22
CA CYS A 29 10.38 2.66 -29.54
C CYS A 29 10.75 1.45 -30.39
N GLY A 30 11.87 1.58 -31.12
CA GLY A 30 12.50 0.47 -31.81
C GLY A 30 13.14 -0.54 -30.84
N PRO A 31 13.68 -1.65 -31.37
CA PRO A 31 14.33 -2.69 -30.56
C PRO A 31 15.51 -2.18 -29.70
N ASP A 32 16.16 -1.11 -30.15
CA ASP A 32 17.23 -0.41 -29.43
C ASP A 32 16.73 0.40 -28.21
N GLY A 33 15.43 0.73 -28.17
CA GLY A 33 14.79 1.56 -27.16
C GLY A 33 14.71 3.03 -27.54
N VAL A 34 15.07 3.40 -28.77
CA VAL A 34 14.97 4.76 -29.27
C VAL A 34 13.53 5.03 -29.74
N PRO A 35 12.88 6.14 -29.31
CA PRO A 35 11.55 6.50 -29.79
C PRO A 35 11.48 6.57 -31.31
N LEU A 36 10.40 6.05 -31.90
CA LEU A 36 10.23 6.14 -33.36
C LEU A 36 9.98 7.61 -33.78
N PRO A 37 10.44 8.05 -34.96
CA PRO A 37 10.36 9.45 -35.38
C PRO A 37 8.96 10.07 -35.31
N ASP A 38 7.92 9.30 -35.65
CA ASP A 38 6.52 9.73 -35.65
C ASP A 38 5.71 9.14 -34.47
N ALA A 39 6.39 8.63 -33.44
CA ALA A 39 5.69 8.10 -32.27
C ALA A 39 5.30 9.23 -31.31
N GLU A 40 4.00 9.43 -31.16
CA GLU A 40 3.47 10.30 -30.13
C GLU A 40 3.69 9.73 -28.73
N SER A 41 3.98 10.63 -27.79
CA SER A 41 4.00 10.31 -26.36
C SER A 41 2.57 10.25 -25.81
N LYS A 42 2.23 9.17 -25.12
CA LYS A 42 0.93 8.96 -24.48
C LYS A 42 1.05 9.03 -22.96
N ARG A 43 0.22 9.87 -22.33
CA ARG A 43 0.04 9.90 -20.87
C ARG A 43 -0.63 8.61 -20.41
N LEU A 44 0.07 7.80 -19.61
CA LEU A 44 -0.48 6.58 -19.02
C LEU A 44 -1.08 6.81 -17.64
N TRP A 45 -0.45 7.68 -16.84
CA TRP A 45 -0.87 7.95 -15.48
C TRP A 45 -0.49 9.37 -15.07
N THR A 46 -1.38 10.03 -14.32
CA THR A 46 -1.13 11.32 -13.69
C THR A 46 -1.41 11.20 -12.19
N CYS A 47 -0.52 11.74 -11.37
CA CYS A 47 -0.68 11.82 -9.93
C CYS A 47 -1.86 12.73 -9.58
N THR A 48 -2.81 12.22 -8.82
CA THR A 48 -3.94 13.02 -8.31
C THR A 48 -3.42 14.07 -7.32
N PRO A 49 -3.79 15.36 -7.47
CA PRO A 49 -3.44 16.39 -6.50
C PRO A 49 -3.92 16.02 -5.10
N LYS A 50 -3.11 16.36 -4.09
CA LYS A 50 -3.49 16.22 -2.68
C LYS A 50 -4.45 17.35 -2.30
N PRO A 51 -5.39 17.14 -1.35
CA PRO A 51 -6.15 18.22 -0.74
C PRO A 51 -5.19 19.29 -0.18
N ALA A 52 -5.51 20.56 -0.44
CA ALA A 52 -4.73 21.67 0.09
C ALA A 52 -4.90 21.76 1.62
N GLY A 53 -3.81 22.05 2.34
CA GLY A 53 -3.86 22.24 3.79
C GLY A 53 -4.11 20.97 4.61
N ASP A 54 -3.98 19.78 4.02
CA ASP A 54 -4.13 18.54 4.77
C ASP A 54 -3.06 18.41 5.86
N TYR A 55 -3.50 18.16 7.10
CA TYR A 55 -2.62 18.12 8.27
C TYR A 55 -1.51 17.06 8.16
N TYR A 56 -1.79 15.91 7.52
CA TYR A 56 -0.82 14.83 7.34
C TYR A 56 -0.30 14.72 5.89
N SER A 57 -0.63 15.69 5.03
CA SER A 57 -0.33 15.65 3.59
C SER A 57 -0.82 14.35 2.90
N PHE A 58 -1.96 13.83 3.34
CA PHE A 58 -2.62 12.67 2.77
C PHE A 58 -3.28 12.95 1.43
N THR A 59 -3.44 11.90 0.63
CA THR A 59 -4.28 11.94 -0.57
C THR A 59 -5.75 11.76 -0.17
N ALA A 60 -6.68 12.16 -1.06
CA ALA A 60 -8.10 11.87 -0.84
C ALA A 60 -8.38 10.36 -0.70
N PHE A 61 -7.60 9.51 -1.38
CA PHE A 61 -7.68 8.05 -1.22
C PHE A 61 -7.25 7.60 0.18
N ALA A 62 -6.15 8.14 0.71
CA ALA A 62 -5.64 7.77 2.03
C ALA A 62 -6.65 8.09 3.16
N HIS A 63 -7.38 9.21 3.06
CA HIS A 63 -8.48 9.53 3.98
C HIS A 63 -9.57 8.46 4.02
N ARG A 64 -9.89 7.85 2.88
CA ARG A 64 -10.91 6.81 2.79
C ARG A 64 -10.47 5.48 3.39
N LEU A 65 -9.17 5.20 3.48
CA LEU A 65 -8.66 3.93 4.01
C LEU A 65 -9.08 3.67 5.47
N ASN A 66 -9.17 4.73 6.28
CA ASN A 66 -9.52 4.63 7.69
C ASN A 66 -10.99 4.93 7.98
N SER A 67 -11.78 5.27 6.96
CA SER A 67 -13.23 5.51 7.09
C SER A 67 -13.99 4.20 7.24
N SER A 68 -14.98 4.19 8.13
CA SER A 68 -15.99 3.13 8.27
C SER A 68 -17.24 3.36 7.40
N GLU A 69 -17.28 4.47 6.66
CA GLU A 69 -18.38 4.79 5.76
C GLU A 69 -18.56 3.68 4.71
N GLY A 70 -19.78 3.15 4.60
CA GLY A 70 -20.10 2.05 3.68
C GLY A 70 -19.64 0.66 4.14
N VAL A 71 -19.04 0.51 5.32
CA VAL A 71 -18.61 -0.80 5.85
C VAL A 71 -19.61 -1.32 6.88
N ARG A 72 -20.31 -2.42 6.55
CA ARG A 72 -21.40 -2.98 7.39
C ARG A 72 -20.94 -3.45 8.77
N ALA A 73 -19.82 -4.17 8.87
CA ALA A 73 -19.22 -4.59 10.13
C ALA A 73 -17.80 -5.16 9.89
N PRO A 74 -16.72 -4.42 10.19
CA PRO A 74 -15.37 -4.94 10.03
C PRO A 74 -15.02 -6.00 11.09
N LEU A 75 -14.20 -6.99 10.71
CA LEU A 75 -13.69 -8.02 11.62
C LEU A 75 -12.97 -7.41 12.83
N PRO A 76 -12.91 -8.06 14.01
CA PRO A 76 -12.19 -7.55 15.18
C PRO A 76 -10.74 -7.16 14.93
N SER A 77 -10.08 -7.84 13.98
CA SER A 77 -8.70 -7.56 13.57
C SER A 77 -8.55 -6.46 12.51
N ASP A 78 -9.63 -5.88 12.00
CA ASP A 78 -9.59 -4.82 11.00
C ASP A 78 -9.01 -3.53 11.59
N SER A 79 -8.17 -2.84 10.83
CA SER A 79 -7.47 -1.64 11.30
C SER A 79 -8.40 -0.48 11.64
N ARG A 80 -9.61 -0.41 11.07
CA ARG A 80 -10.61 0.63 11.38
C ARG A 80 -11.13 0.52 12.81
N ARG A 81 -11.01 -0.66 13.43
CA ARG A 81 -11.44 -0.90 14.82
C ARG A 81 -10.37 -0.55 15.85
N ARG A 82 -9.23 -0.01 15.43
CA ARG A 82 -8.15 0.40 16.34
C ARG A 82 -8.50 1.74 17.03
N PRO A 83 -8.78 1.72 18.35
CA PRO A 83 -9.23 2.92 19.06
C PRO A 83 -8.17 4.02 19.19
N ASP A 84 -6.88 3.68 19.19
CA ASP A 84 -5.77 4.65 19.19
C ASP A 84 -5.77 5.50 17.91
N ARG A 85 -5.99 4.85 16.75
CA ARG A 85 -6.09 5.52 15.44
C ARG A 85 -7.35 6.37 15.32
N ALA A 86 -8.48 5.91 15.87
CA ALA A 86 -9.72 6.68 15.87
C ALA A 86 -9.59 7.97 16.70
N LYS A 87 -9.03 7.87 17.91
CA LYS A 87 -8.75 9.04 18.76
C LYS A 87 -7.74 10.01 18.14
N LEU A 88 -6.71 9.49 17.47
CA LEU A 88 -5.75 10.31 16.73
C LEU A 88 -6.44 11.10 15.60
N ALA A 89 -7.34 10.45 14.85
CA ALA A 89 -8.11 11.11 13.79
C ALA A 89 -9.07 12.18 14.32
N ALA A 90 -9.55 12.03 15.57
CA ALA A 90 -10.36 13.03 16.28
C ALA A 90 -9.54 14.16 16.91
N GLY A 91 -8.20 14.12 16.82
CA GLY A 91 -7.31 15.11 17.44
C GLY A 91 -7.07 14.90 18.95
N GLU A 92 -7.55 13.81 19.52
CA GLU A 92 -7.42 13.48 20.95
C GLU A 92 -6.05 12.86 21.26
N MET A 93 -4.97 13.65 21.15
CA MET A 93 -3.59 13.17 21.21
C MET A 93 -3.25 12.38 22.49
N VAL A 94 -3.67 12.87 23.66
CA VAL A 94 -3.40 12.21 24.96
C VAL A 94 -4.13 10.87 25.04
N SER A 95 -5.42 10.86 24.70
CA SER A 95 -6.24 9.65 24.70
C SER A 95 -5.73 8.60 23.70
N ALA A 96 -5.27 9.04 22.53
CA ALA A 96 -4.68 8.18 21.51
C ALA A 96 -3.38 7.54 22.01
N GLY A 97 -2.53 8.32 22.68
CA GLY A 97 -1.31 7.83 23.31
C GLY A 97 -1.57 6.75 24.36
N GLY A 98 -2.51 6.99 25.28
CA GLY A 98 -2.87 5.99 26.30
C GLY A 98 -3.41 4.69 25.69
N GLU A 99 -4.22 4.79 24.65
CA GLU A 99 -4.77 3.61 23.98
C GLU A 99 -3.72 2.82 23.18
N LYS A 100 -2.76 3.51 22.57
CA LYS A 100 -1.61 2.88 21.91
C LYS A 100 -0.82 2.03 22.91
N VAL A 101 -0.50 2.58 24.08
CA VAL A 101 0.24 1.87 25.13
C VAL A 101 -0.52 0.61 25.56
N ARG A 102 -1.82 0.73 25.84
CA ARG A 102 -2.69 -0.39 26.23
C ARG A 102 -2.66 -1.53 25.19
N LEU A 103 -2.78 -1.21 23.89
CA LEU A 103 -2.76 -2.21 22.82
C LEU A 103 -1.39 -2.90 22.68
N GLU A 104 -0.29 -2.15 22.82
CA GLU A 104 1.06 -2.70 22.75
C GLU A 104 1.38 -3.61 23.95
N GLU A 105 0.90 -3.27 25.14
CA GLU A 105 1.02 -4.10 26.34
C GLU A 105 0.27 -5.42 26.21
N ILE A 106 -0.97 -5.39 25.68
CA ILE A 106 -1.75 -6.61 25.42
C ILE A 106 -1.00 -7.50 24.43
N GLN A 107 -0.52 -6.96 23.31
CA GLN A 107 0.24 -7.74 22.31
C GLN A 107 1.54 -8.33 22.90
N ARG A 108 2.21 -7.58 23.79
CA ARG A 108 3.42 -8.04 24.47
C ARG A 108 3.12 -9.17 25.47
N ALA A 109 2.02 -9.07 26.21
CA ALA A 109 1.58 -10.11 27.14
C ALA A 109 1.17 -11.39 26.40
N GLU A 110 0.38 -11.27 25.33
CA GLU A 110 -0.02 -12.40 24.48
C GLU A 110 1.20 -13.13 23.88
N ARG A 111 2.22 -12.38 23.45
CA ARG A 111 3.48 -12.97 22.97
C ARG A 111 4.19 -13.76 24.07
N LYS A 112 4.36 -13.17 25.26
CA LYS A 112 5.00 -13.84 26.40
C LYS A 112 4.28 -15.14 26.78
N GLU A 113 2.95 -15.12 26.83
CA GLU A 113 2.17 -16.32 27.14
C GLU A 113 2.27 -17.39 26.06
N ARG A 114 2.31 -16.98 24.79
CA ARG A 114 2.53 -17.90 23.67
C ARG A 114 3.90 -18.57 23.75
N ASP A 115 4.96 -17.78 23.98
CA ASP A 115 6.33 -18.27 24.12
C ASP A 115 6.45 -19.25 25.31
N ARG A 116 5.78 -18.94 26.45
CA ARG A 116 5.71 -19.82 27.63
C ARG A 116 5.08 -21.17 27.34
N ARG A 117 4.09 -21.22 26.45
CA ARG A 117 3.40 -22.46 26.03
C ARG A 117 4.14 -23.23 24.94
N ALA A 118 5.22 -22.67 24.40
CA ALA A 118 5.87 -23.14 23.18
C ALA A 118 4.91 -23.24 21.97
N ASP A 119 3.84 -22.43 21.97
CA ASP A 119 2.87 -22.36 20.88
C ASP A 119 3.46 -21.55 19.72
N GLY A 120 3.40 -22.07 18.48
CA GLY A 120 3.77 -21.30 17.29
C GLY A 120 2.76 -20.19 17.00
N TRP A 121 3.22 -19.04 16.50
CA TRP A 121 2.30 -18.06 15.87
C TRP A 121 2.12 -18.37 14.38
N MET A 122 0.87 -18.37 13.92
CA MET A 122 0.54 -18.50 12.50
C MET A 122 -0.51 -17.46 12.09
N PRO A 123 -0.32 -16.75 10.96
CA PRO A 123 -1.34 -15.85 10.43
C PRO A 123 -2.62 -16.60 10.06
N ARG A 124 -3.78 -15.99 10.34
CA ARG A 124 -5.09 -16.61 10.08
C ARG A 124 -5.43 -16.71 8.59
N TRP A 125 -5.07 -15.70 7.81
CA TRP A 125 -5.56 -15.51 6.43
C TRP A 125 -4.53 -15.84 5.35
N PHE A 126 -3.28 -16.10 5.74
CA PHE A 126 -2.18 -16.35 4.81
C PHE A 126 -1.38 -17.56 5.27
N LYS A 127 -0.75 -18.26 4.33
CA LYS A 127 0.20 -19.35 4.60
C LYS A 127 1.50 -19.03 3.87
N LYS A 128 2.63 -19.37 4.50
CA LYS A 128 3.92 -19.30 3.83
C LYS A 128 3.98 -20.40 2.77
N VAL A 129 4.41 -20.04 1.57
CA VAL A 129 4.71 -20.96 0.47
C VAL A 129 6.15 -20.69 0.04
N ASP A 130 6.92 -21.74 -0.23
CA ASP A 130 8.34 -21.60 -0.56
C ASP A 130 8.52 -21.04 -1.98
N ASP A 131 7.72 -21.51 -2.93
CA ASP A 131 7.68 -21.03 -4.31
C ASP A 131 6.30 -20.48 -4.67
N ALA A 132 6.10 -19.18 -4.45
CA ALA A 132 4.90 -18.51 -4.91
C ALA A 132 4.91 -18.43 -6.46
N LYS A 133 4.10 -19.26 -7.12
CA LYS A 133 3.76 -19.05 -8.53
C LYS A 133 2.86 -17.82 -8.61
N LEU A 134 3.48 -16.66 -8.80
CA LEU A 134 2.76 -15.37 -8.79
C LEU A 134 1.98 -15.12 -10.08
N PHE A 135 2.28 -15.85 -11.16
CA PHE A 135 1.62 -15.76 -12.46
C PHE A 135 1.74 -17.12 -13.18
N GLU A 136 0.66 -17.59 -13.81
CA GLU A 136 0.69 -18.57 -14.90
C GLU A 136 0.77 -17.83 -16.24
#